data_AF-A0A2S2R9I9-F1
#
_entry.id   AF-A0A2S2R9I9-F1
#
_cell.length_a   1.000
_cell.length_b   1.000
_cell.length_c   1.000
_cell.angle_alpha   90.00
_cell.angle_beta   90.00
_cell.angle_gamma   90.00
#
_symmetry.space_group_name_H-M   'P 1'
#
loop_
_entity.id
_entity.type
_entity.pdbx_description
1 polymer ?
#
loop_
_entity_poly.entity_id
_entity_poly.type
_entity_poly.pdbx_seq_one_letter_code
_entity_poly.pdbx_strand_id
1 'polypeptide(L)'
;MSLLNIYKTLILSQINYGSPIYNTAKPRHLKTLDPIHHEGIRLSIGAFKTSPTESVLCYAGEIPLQLIRDKTTLLHCIKRKTTPNHIGHIALVKNQSSNINRIVTKKLTTIHDIYSNLCNKMNIHTSVEKKIIFQKNPPWLWNLKLTLDLLTLCKHEINHKIITSHFHKIIQLRFPNHILIYTDASKSKNGVGFAVVHNQTTHQL
;
A
#
# COMPACT_ATOMS: atom_id res chain seq x y z
N MET A 1 -20.48 -1.77 -14.39
CA MET A 1 -19.73 -0.66 -13.78
C MET A 1 -20.72 0.44 -13.41
N SER A 2 -20.92 0.74 -12.12
CA SER A 2 -21.85 1.80 -11.69
C SER A 2 -21.17 3.18 -11.74
N LEU A 3 -21.96 4.25 -11.89
CA LEU A 3 -21.45 5.63 -11.90
C LEU A 3 -20.71 5.98 -10.60
N LEU A 4 -21.16 5.42 -9.47
CA LEU A 4 -20.48 5.55 -8.17
C LEU A 4 -19.06 4.99 -8.19
N ASN A 5 -18.81 3.88 -8.90
CA ASN A 5 -17.46 3.33 -9.02
C ASN A 5 -16.56 4.26 -9.85
N ILE A 6 -17.10 4.90 -10.89
CA ILE A 6 -16.35 5.87 -11.70
C ILE A 6 -15.96 7.09 -10.86
N TYR A 7 -16.90 7.62 -10.07
CA TYR A 7 -16.63 8.68 -9.09
C TYR A 7 -15.50 8.29 -8.13
N LYS A 8 -15.58 7.08 -7.55
CA LYS A 8 -14.57 6.57 -6.60
C LYS A 8 -13.19 6.44 -7.22
N THR A 9 -13.10 5.90 -8.43
CA THR A 9 -11.83 5.61 -9.08
C THR A 9 -11.15 6.83 -9.67
N LEU A 10 -11.90 7.84 -10.11
CA LEU A 10 -11.34 9.03 -10.75
C LEU A 10 -11.19 10.22 -9.80
N ILE A 11 -12.23 10.54 -9.03
CA ILE A 11 -12.29 11.76 -8.23
C ILE A 11 -11.84 11.48 -6.79
N LEU A 12 -12.53 10.54 -6.11
CA LEU A 12 -12.24 10.26 -4.70
C LEU A 12 -10.83 9.69 -4.52
N SER A 13 -10.33 8.90 -5.47
CA SER A 13 -8.96 8.38 -5.46
C SER A 13 -7.90 9.49 -5.45
N GLN A 14 -8.09 10.56 -6.24
CA GLN A 14 -7.18 11.70 -6.30
C GLN A 14 -7.23 12.52 -5.01
N ILE A 15 -8.44 12.80 -4.50
CA ILE A 15 -8.64 13.49 -3.23
C ILE A 15 -7.97 12.74 -2.08
N ASN A 16 -8.09 11.41 -2.06
CA ASN A 16 -7.48 10.56 -1.04
C ASN A 16 -5.96 10.47 -1.18
N TYR A 17 -5.45 10.41 -2.40
CA TYR A 17 -4.01 10.38 -2.66
C TYR A 17 -3.31 11.63 -2.12
N GLY A 18 -3.90 12.81 -2.35
CA GLY A 18 -3.37 14.08 -1.85
C GLY A 18 -3.58 14.33 -0.35
N SER A 19 -4.41 13.52 0.33
CA SER A 19 -4.83 13.77 1.71
C SER A 19 -3.69 14.03 2.69
N PRO A 20 -2.60 13.24 2.72
CA PRO A 20 -1.47 13.50 3.63
C PRO A 20 -0.79 14.87 3.42
N ILE A 21 -0.91 15.46 2.23
CA ILE A 21 -0.27 16.73 1.89
C ILE A 21 -1.13 17.90 2.35
N TYR A 22 -2.41 17.91 1.98
CA TYR A 22 -3.27 19.06 2.24
C TYR A 22 -4.01 19.00 3.59
N ASN A 23 -4.01 17.87 4.31
CA ASN A 23 -4.78 17.74 5.56
C ASN A 23 -4.30 18.68 6.69
N THR A 24 -3.09 19.27 6.55
CA THR A 24 -2.56 20.31 7.45
C THR A 24 -3.07 21.72 7.12
N ALA A 25 -3.81 21.89 6.02
CA ALA A 25 -4.37 23.17 5.62
C ALA A 25 -5.46 23.66 6.58
N LYS A 26 -5.78 24.95 6.52
CA LYS A 26 -6.85 25.53 7.35
C LYS A 26 -8.21 24.89 7.04
N PRO A 27 -9.11 24.72 8.02
CA PRO A 27 -10.44 24.11 7.81
C PRO A 27 -11.25 24.73 6.68
N ARG A 28 -11.12 26.04 6.44
CA ARG A 28 -11.78 26.74 5.32
C ARG A 28 -11.39 26.15 3.96
N HIS A 29 -10.13 25.79 3.76
CA HIS A 29 -9.65 25.20 2.51
C HIS A 29 -10.01 23.71 2.42
N LEU A 30 -10.07 23.00 3.54
CA LEU A 30 -10.50 21.60 3.55
C LEU A 30 -11.97 21.46 3.14
N LYS A 31 -12.82 22.38 3.61
CA LYS A 31 -14.25 22.41 3.30
C LYS A 31 -14.57 22.66 1.82
N THR A 32 -13.62 23.15 1.01
CA THR A 32 -13.88 23.33 -0.44
C THR A 32 -13.98 22.01 -1.19
N LEU A 33 -13.48 20.91 -0.62
CA LEU A 33 -13.56 19.57 -1.21
C LEU A 33 -14.88 18.86 -0.88
N ASP A 34 -15.58 19.27 0.19
CA ASP A 34 -16.82 18.64 0.62
C ASP A 34 -17.93 18.73 -0.45
N PRO A 35 -18.17 19.89 -1.12
CA PRO A 35 -19.14 19.97 -2.22
C PRO A 35 -18.83 19.01 -3.36
N ILE A 36 -17.54 18.85 -3.72
CA ILE A 36 -17.11 17.95 -4.80
C ILE A 36 -17.44 16.49 -4.45
N HIS A 37 -17.17 16.08 -3.21
CA HIS A 37 -17.49 14.72 -2.73
C HIS A 37 -19.00 14.47 -2.71
N HIS A 38 -19.77 15.41 -2.15
CA HIS A 38 -21.22 15.27 -2.04
C HIS A 38 -21.92 15.29 -3.40
N GLU A 39 -21.51 16.19 -4.30
CA GLU A 39 -22.08 16.30 -5.65
C GLU A 39 -21.74 15.07 -6.50
N GLY A 40 -20.50 14.59 -6.44
CA GLY A 40 -20.09 13.37 -7.13
C GLY A 40 -20.94 12.16 -6.74
N ILE A 41 -21.26 12.02 -5.45
CA ILE A 41 -22.14 10.94 -4.95
C ILE A 41 -23.58 11.18 -5.40
N ARG A 42 -24.12 12.40 -5.27
CA ARG A 42 -25.49 12.74 -5.71
C ARG A 42 -25.72 12.40 -7.17
N LEU A 43 -24.81 12.83 -8.04
CA LEU A 43 -24.86 12.52 -9.47
C LEU A 43 -24.79 11.01 -9.70
N SER A 44 -23.94 10.32 -8.93
CA SER A 44 -23.76 8.87 -9.05
C SER A 44 -24.99 8.04 -8.71
N ILE A 45 -25.79 8.48 -7.74
CA ILE A 45 -26.99 7.77 -7.28
C ILE A 45 -28.30 8.38 -7.80
N GLY A 46 -28.23 9.49 -8.55
CA GLY A 46 -29.41 10.21 -9.04
C GLY A 46 -30.20 10.94 -7.95
N ALA A 47 -29.56 11.35 -6.86
CA ALA A 47 -30.24 12.06 -5.76
C ALA A 47 -30.54 13.52 -6.11
N PHE A 48 -31.62 14.06 -5.55
CA PHE A 48 -31.96 15.47 -5.70
C PHE A 48 -30.86 16.38 -5.12
N LYS A 49 -30.69 17.55 -5.73
CA LYS A 49 -29.76 18.59 -5.22
C LYS A 49 -30.11 19.03 -3.80
N THR A 50 -31.40 18.97 -3.44
CA THR A 50 -31.94 19.36 -2.14
C THR A 50 -31.94 18.24 -1.09
N SER A 51 -31.59 17.00 -1.45
CA SER A 51 -31.57 15.90 -0.47
C SER A 51 -30.55 16.20 0.64
N PRO A 52 -30.79 15.85 1.91
CA PRO A 52 -29.78 16.01 2.97
C PRO A 52 -28.51 15.21 2.68
N THR A 53 -27.34 15.77 3.00
CA THR A 53 -26.04 15.14 2.70
C THR A 53 -25.84 13.85 3.47
N GLU A 54 -26.21 13.82 4.74
CA GLU A 54 -26.13 12.64 5.61
C GLU A 54 -26.97 11.50 5.03
N SER A 55 -28.18 11.79 4.54
CA SER A 55 -29.04 10.80 3.88
C SER A 55 -28.42 10.27 2.60
N VAL A 56 -27.81 11.13 1.78
CA VAL A 56 -27.12 10.73 0.54
C VAL A 56 -25.94 9.82 0.82
N LEU A 57 -25.10 10.18 1.80
CA LEU A 57 -23.95 9.38 2.21
C LEU A 57 -24.38 8.01 2.75
N CYS A 58 -25.39 7.99 3.62
CA CYS A 58 -25.97 6.75 4.16
C CYS A 58 -26.50 5.83 3.05
N TYR A 59 -27.29 6.38 2.12
CA TYR A 59 -27.85 5.62 1.01
C TYR A 59 -26.78 5.07 0.06
N ALA A 60 -25.72 5.85 -0.20
CA ALA A 60 -24.60 5.42 -1.06
C ALA A 60 -23.60 4.49 -0.36
N GLY A 61 -23.72 4.28 0.96
CA GLY A 61 -22.74 3.55 1.77
C GLY A 61 -21.38 4.26 1.87
N GLU A 62 -21.36 5.59 1.78
CA GLU A 62 -20.16 6.41 1.82
C GLU A 62 -20.02 7.17 3.14
N ILE A 63 -18.79 7.50 3.51
CA ILE A 63 -18.49 8.28 4.71
C ILE A 63 -18.12 9.74 4.38
N PRO A 64 -18.32 10.68 5.33
CA PRO A 64 -17.86 12.06 5.19
C PRO A 64 -16.36 12.17 4.93
N LEU A 65 -15.97 13.15 4.12
CA LEU A 65 -14.58 13.33 3.68
C LEU A 65 -13.60 13.54 4.85
N GLN A 66 -14.04 14.16 5.95
CA GLN A 66 -13.22 14.30 7.16
C GLN A 66 -12.80 12.94 7.74
N LEU A 67 -13.72 11.98 7.84
CA LEU A 67 -13.40 10.64 8.36
C LEU A 67 -12.47 9.88 7.42
N ILE A 68 -12.63 10.08 6.11
CA ILE A 68 -11.71 9.52 5.12
C ILE A 68 -10.30 10.07 5.34
N ARG A 69 -10.16 11.39 5.56
CA ARG A 69 -8.88 12.06 5.82
C ARG A 69 -8.24 11.60 7.14
N ASP A 70 -9.02 11.38 8.17
CA ASP A 70 -8.52 10.85 9.45
C ASP A 70 -7.99 9.42 9.26
N LYS A 71 -8.74 8.57 8.55
CA LYS A 71 -8.32 7.19 8.21
C LYS A 71 -7.05 7.17 7.37
N THR A 72 -6.96 7.97 6.31
CA THR A 72 -5.76 8.03 5.45
C THR A 72 -4.55 8.55 6.21
N THR A 73 -4.72 9.55 7.08
CA THR A 73 -3.66 10.10 7.92
C THR A 73 -3.11 9.04 8.87
N LEU A 74 -3.99 8.32 9.57
CA LEU A 74 -3.61 7.21 10.46
C LEU A 74 -2.82 6.14 9.70
N LEU A 75 -3.38 5.62 8.60
CA LEU A 75 -2.74 4.59 7.79
C LEU A 75 -1.38 5.04 7.25
N HIS A 76 -1.30 6.29 6.79
CA HIS A 76 -0.07 6.87 6.27
C HIS A 76 1.02 6.93 7.37
N CYS A 77 0.71 7.53 8.51
CA CYS A 77 1.65 7.69 9.61
C CYS A 77 2.08 6.35 10.21
N ILE A 78 1.16 5.40 10.38
CA ILE A 78 1.48 4.03 10.84
C ILE A 78 2.43 3.36 9.84
N LYS A 79 2.11 3.40 8.54
CA LYS A 79 2.97 2.80 7.50
C LYS A 79 4.36 3.43 7.44
N ARG A 80 4.49 4.73 7.72
CA ARG A 80 5.80 5.39 7.80
C ARG A 80 6.55 5.04 9.08
N LYS A 81 5.86 4.91 10.22
CA LYS A 81 6.47 4.43 11.47
C LYS A 81 7.04 3.01 11.33
N THR A 82 6.39 2.14 10.55
CA THR A 82 6.87 0.76 10.31
C THR A 82 8.04 0.66 9.33
N THR A 83 8.40 1.74 8.62
CA THR A 83 9.38 1.70 7.51
C THR A 83 10.56 2.65 7.77
N PRO A 84 11.52 2.28 8.65
CA PRO A 84 12.56 3.18 9.13
C PRO A 84 13.49 3.73 8.04
N ASN A 85 13.72 2.95 6.97
CA ASN A 85 14.59 3.33 5.87
C ASN A 85 13.94 4.30 4.87
N HIS A 86 12.66 4.64 5.05
CA HIS A 86 11.95 5.52 4.13
C HIS A 86 12.15 7.00 4.47
N ILE A 87 12.28 7.86 3.44
CA ILE A 87 12.48 9.31 3.64
C ILE A 87 11.36 9.97 4.48
N GLY A 88 10.13 9.53 4.27
CA GLY A 88 8.97 9.96 5.06
C GLY A 88 8.99 9.52 6.53
N HIS A 89 9.69 8.43 6.90
CA HIS A 89 9.89 8.07 8.30
C HIS A 89 10.79 9.10 8.98
N ILE A 90 11.91 9.45 8.33
CA ILE A 90 12.84 10.47 8.79
C ILE A 90 12.11 11.81 8.95
N ALA A 91 11.31 12.22 7.97
CA ALA A 91 10.54 13.47 8.04
C ALA A 91 9.49 13.47 9.18
N LEU A 92 8.88 12.33 9.50
CA LEU A 92 7.91 12.24 10.59
C LEU A 92 8.57 12.15 11.97
N VAL A 93 9.69 11.45 12.10
CA VAL A 93 10.36 11.17 13.39
C VAL A 93 11.39 12.24 13.75
N LYS A 94 12.25 12.70 12.82
CA LYS A 94 13.27 13.74 13.12
C LYS A 94 12.66 15.10 13.46
N ASN A 95 11.45 15.39 12.96
CA ASN A 95 10.71 16.59 13.33
C ASN A 95 10.21 16.57 14.79
N GLN A 96 10.33 15.44 15.51
CA GLN A 96 10.04 15.36 16.95
C GLN A 96 11.22 15.88 17.80
N SER A 97 12.45 15.69 17.33
CA SER A 97 13.69 15.98 18.09
C SER A 97 14.19 17.41 17.96
N SER A 98 13.61 18.20 17.08
CA SER A 98 14.01 19.60 16.93
C SER A 98 13.20 20.46 17.92
N ASN A 99 13.68 20.52 19.17
CA ASN A 99 13.50 21.68 20.06
C ASN A 99 14.14 22.91 19.39
N ILE A 100 13.59 23.33 18.25
CA ILE A 100 13.94 24.60 17.66
C ILE A 100 13.20 25.60 18.51
N ASN A 101 13.94 26.26 19.40
CA ASN A 101 13.58 27.51 20.05
C ASN A 101 12.84 28.40 19.04
N ARG A 102 11.51 28.32 19.02
CA ARG A 102 10.68 29.08 18.09
C ARG A 102 9.85 30.05 18.90
N ILE A 103 10.46 31.21 19.10
CA ILE A 103 9.79 32.51 19.25
C ILE A 103 9.04 32.79 17.93
N VAL A 104 8.09 31.93 17.57
CA VAL A 104 7.24 32.06 16.39
C VAL A 104 5.81 31.96 16.89
N THR A 105 5.12 33.09 16.84
CA THR A 105 3.83 33.35 17.48
C THR A 105 2.67 32.48 16.98
N LYS A 106 2.86 31.64 15.95
CA LYS A 106 1.91 30.60 15.53
C LYS A 106 2.63 29.36 14.99
N LYS A 107 2.64 28.26 15.76
CA LYS A 107 3.10 26.93 15.30
C LYS A 107 2.16 26.40 14.22
N LEU A 108 2.67 26.08 13.04
CA LEU A 108 1.91 25.40 11.98
C LEU A 108 1.59 23.96 12.43
N THR A 109 0.33 23.54 12.25
CA THR A 109 -0.10 22.16 12.53
C THR A 109 0.57 21.20 11.56
N THR A 110 1.35 20.27 12.09
CA THR A 110 1.99 19.22 11.29
C THR A 110 1.06 18.01 11.15
N ILE A 111 1.32 17.17 10.14
CA ILE A 111 0.61 15.90 10.00
C ILE A 111 0.81 15.01 11.24
N HIS A 112 1.96 15.12 11.91
CA HIS A 112 2.23 14.41 13.16
C HIS A 112 1.31 14.89 14.28
N ASP A 113 1.07 16.19 14.42
CA ASP A 113 0.16 16.74 15.42
C ASP A 113 -1.28 16.24 15.21
N ILE A 114 -1.74 16.19 13.96
CA ILE A 114 -3.05 15.62 13.60
C ILE A 114 -3.09 14.14 13.99
N TYR A 115 -2.06 13.38 13.63
CA TYR A 115 -1.96 11.96 13.94
C TYR A 115 -1.95 11.70 15.46
N SER A 116 -1.18 12.45 16.25
CA SER A 116 -1.15 12.29 17.72
C SER A 116 -2.50 12.60 18.34
N ASN A 117 -3.17 13.66 17.87
CA ASN A 117 -4.52 14.00 18.34
C ASN A 117 -5.53 12.89 18.03
N LEU A 118 -5.46 12.30 16.83
CA LEU A 118 -6.31 11.17 16.46
C LEU A 118 -6.03 9.92 17.29
N CYS A 119 -4.75 9.61 17.55
CA CYS A 119 -4.37 8.47 18.38
C CYS A 119 -4.87 8.63 19.81
N ASN A 120 -4.75 9.83 20.39
CA ASN A 120 -5.25 10.13 21.73
C ASN A 120 -6.78 10.10 21.77
N LYS A 121 -7.46 10.67 20.77
CA LYS A 121 -8.92 10.68 20.69
C LYS A 121 -9.51 9.27 20.58
N MET A 122 -8.83 8.36 19.90
CA MET A 122 -9.31 6.99 19.65
C MET A 122 -8.62 5.93 20.51
N ASN A 123 -7.77 6.32 21.47
CA ASN A 123 -6.98 5.41 22.32
C ASN A 123 -6.21 4.34 21.52
N ILE A 124 -5.60 4.72 20.39
CA ILE A 124 -4.88 3.78 19.52
C ILE A 124 -3.47 3.55 20.06
N HIS A 125 -3.12 2.29 20.32
CA HIS A 125 -1.74 1.92 20.62
C HIS A 125 -0.88 1.99 19.35
N THR A 126 0.25 2.70 19.42
CA THR A 126 1.09 2.98 18.23
C THR A 126 2.43 2.26 18.21
N SER A 127 2.61 1.22 19.04
CA SER A 127 3.82 0.40 19.00
C SER A 127 3.97 -0.28 17.64
N VAL A 128 5.20 -0.29 17.15
CA VAL A 128 5.57 -1.01 15.93
C VAL A 128 6.31 -2.27 16.35
N GLU A 129 5.64 -3.41 16.28
CA GLU A 129 6.26 -4.71 16.60
C GLU A 129 7.12 -5.24 15.44
N LYS A 130 6.66 -5.06 14.19
CA LYS A 130 7.35 -5.51 12.98
C LYS A 130 7.73 -4.34 12.09
N LYS A 131 9.04 -4.13 11.93
CA LYS A 131 9.58 -3.15 10.98
C LYS A 131 9.72 -3.79 9.61
N ILE A 132 9.17 -3.14 8.60
CA ILE A 132 9.31 -3.57 7.20
C ILE A 132 10.62 -3.00 6.67
N ILE A 133 11.49 -3.89 6.22
CA ILE A 133 12.75 -3.52 5.58
C ILE A 133 12.54 -3.64 4.07
N PHE A 134 12.68 -2.52 3.36
CA PHE A 134 12.73 -2.54 1.91
C PHE A 134 14.16 -2.77 1.43
N GLN A 135 14.30 -3.46 0.31
CA GLN A 135 15.57 -3.62 -0.36
C GLN A 135 16.07 -2.25 -0.85
N LYS A 136 17.35 -1.93 -0.57
CA LYS A 136 17.96 -0.66 -0.98
C LYS A 136 18.14 -0.56 -2.50
N ASN A 137 18.42 -1.70 -3.13
CA ASN A 137 18.65 -1.77 -4.56
C ASN A 137 17.34 -2.15 -5.27
N PRO A 138 16.86 -1.30 -6.18
CA PRO A 138 15.65 -1.60 -6.91
C PRO A 138 15.85 -2.80 -7.86
N PRO A 139 14.76 -3.53 -8.21
CA PRO A 139 14.83 -4.71 -9.05
C PRO A 139 15.45 -4.48 -10.43
N TRP A 140 15.28 -3.31 -11.02
CA TRP A 140 15.81 -2.98 -12.35
C TRP A 140 17.34 -2.80 -12.39
N LEU A 141 18.02 -2.72 -11.24
CA LEU A 141 19.48 -2.72 -11.16
C LEU A 141 20.06 -4.14 -10.96
N TRP A 142 19.22 -5.17 -10.88
CA TRP A 142 19.72 -6.53 -10.69
C TRP A 142 20.34 -7.05 -11.98
N ASN A 143 21.59 -7.50 -11.90
CA ASN A 143 22.22 -8.25 -12.97
C ASN A 143 21.77 -9.72 -12.90
N LEU A 144 20.64 -10.01 -13.55
CA LEU A 144 20.03 -11.34 -13.56
C LEU A 144 20.72 -12.24 -14.59
N LYS A 145 21.36 -13.32 -14.12
CA LYS A 145 21.86 -14.39 -14.99
C LYS A 145 20.74 -15.39 -15.26
N LEU A 146 20.03 -15.20 -16.37
CA LEU A 146 18.97 -16.12 -16.80
C LEU A 146 19.58 -17.31 -17.54
N THR A 147 19.11 -18.53 -17.22
CA THR A 147 19.44 -19.74 -17.96
C THR A 147 18.21 -20.21 -18.71
N LEU A 148 18.28 -20.21 -20.05
CA LEU A 148 17.17 -20.59 -20.94
C LEU A 148 17.33 -22.01 -21.51
N ASP A 149 18.35 -22.75 -21.08
CA ASP A 149 18.73 -24.07 -21.61
C ASP A 149 17.59 -25.10 -21.63
N LEU A 150 16.61 -24.98 -20.72
CA LEU A 150 15.47 -25.90 -20.66
C LEU A 150 14.31 -25.52 -21.60
N LEU A 151 14.33 -24.33 -22.20
CA LEU A 151 13.27 -23.91 -23.12
C LEU A 151 13.31 -24.67 -24.45
N THR A 152 14.46 -25.25 -24.80
CA THR A 152 14.63 -26.06 -26.01
C THR A 152 13.96 -27.43 -25.90
N LEU A 153 13.58 -27.86 -24.69
CA LEU A 153 12.98 -29.16 -24.43
C LEU A 153 11.45 -29.06 -24.40
N CYS A 154 10.79 -29.67 -25.38
CA CYS A 154 9.32 -29.74 -25.43
C CYS A 154 8.79 -30.73 -24.38
N LYS A 155 7.96 -30.24 -23.44
CA LYS A 155 7.36 -31.05 -22.36
C LYS A 155 6.42 -32.16 -22.86
N HIS A 156 5.87 -32.01 -24.06
CA HIS A 156 4.92 -32.96 -24.65
C HIS A 156 5.62 -34.08 -25.43
N GLU A 157 6.83 -33.83 -25.93
CA GLU A 157 7.58 -34.76 -26.79
C GLU A 157 8.64 -35.54 -26.01
N ILE A 158 9.20 -34.93 -24.96
CA ILE A 158 10.33 -35.50 -24.21
C ILE A 158 9.85 -36.01 -22.86
N ASN A 159 10.29 -37.22 -22.50
CA ASN A 159 9.99 -37.81 -21.19
C ASN A 159 10.44 -36.87 -20.05
N HIS A 160 9.54 -36.61 -19.11
CA HIS A 160 9.78 -35.73 -17.96
C HIS A 160 11.07 -36.08 -17.21
N LYS A 161 11.42 -37.37 -17.07
CA LYS A 161 12.66 -37.81 -16.41
C LYS A 161 13.92 -37.24 -17.06
N ILE A 162 13.92 -37.09 -18.40
CA ILE A 162 15.04 -36.54 -19.16
C ILE A 162 15.18 -35.04 -18.86
N ILE A 163 14.06 -34.30 -18.87
CA ILE A 163 14.04 -32.87 -18.54
C ILE A 163 14.53 -32.63 -17.11
N THR A 164 14.05 -33.44 -16.15
CA THR A 164 14.49 -33.37 -14.75
C THR A 164 15.98 -33.68 -14.61
N SER A 165 16.49 -34.69 -15.32
CA SER A 165 17.93 -34.99 -15.33
C SER A 165 18.77 -33.85 -15.90
N HIS A 166 18.32 -33.21 -16.99
CA HIS A 166 18.99 -32.04 -17.56
C HIS A 166 19.00 -30.86 -16.58
N PHE A 167 17.88 -30.61 -15.90
CA PHE A 167 17.80 -29.59 -14.86
C PHE A 167 18.80 -29.82 -13.71
N HIS A 168 18.87 -31.04 -13.18
CA HIS A 168 19.84 -31.38 -12.13
C HIS A 168 21.28 -31.22 -12.61
N LYS A 169 21.57 -31.60 -13.85
CA LYS A 169 22.89 -31.40 -14.46
C LYS A 169 23.27 -29.92 -14.53
N ILE A 170 22.34 -29.04 -14.93
CA ILE A 170 22.57 -27.59 -14.99
C ILE A 170 22.86 -27.03 -13.59
N ILE A 171 22.06 -27.41 -12.59
CA ILE A 171 22.27 -26.98 -11.19
C ILE A 171 23.65 -27.40 -10.70
N GLN A 172 23.99 -28.68 -10.85
CA GLN A 172 25.25 -29.23 -10.34
C GLN A 172 26.47 -28.60 -11.02
N LEU A 173 26.42 -28.37 -12.34
CA LEU A 173 27.56 -27.85 -13.09
C LEU A 173 27.72 -26.33 -12.97
N ARG A 174 26.63 -25.56 -13.07
CA ARG A 174 26.70 -24.09 -13.12
C ARG A 174 26.47 -23.43 -11.77
N PHE A 175 25.75 -24.08 -10.85
CA PHE A 175 25.30 -23.49 -9.60
C PHE A 175 25.59 -24.37 -8.36
N PRO A 176 26.79 -24.96 -8.19
CA PRO A 176 27.07 -25.90 -7.11
C PRO A 176 26.99 -25.28 -5.71
N ASN A 177 27.36 -24.00 -5.57
CA ASN A 177 27.43 -23.30 -4.28
C ASN A 177 26.27 -22.30 -4.09
N HIS A 178 25.14 -22.51 -4.76
CA HIS A 178 23.99 -21.61 -4.67
C HIS A 178 22.88 -22.21 -3.81
N ILE A 179 22.14 -21.32 -3.14
CA ILE A 179 20.94 -21.70 -2.39
C ILE A 179 19.83 -22.01 -3.39
N LEU A 180 19.25 -23.20 -3.30
CA LEU A 180 18.15 -23.64 -4.15
C LEU A 180 16.83 -23.25 -3.51
N ILE A 181 16.09 -22.38 -4.20
CA ILE A 181 14.75 -21.95 -3.81
C ILE A 181 13.82 -22.32 -4.95
N TYR A 182 12.84 -23.18 -4.67
CA TYR A 182 11.80 -23.53 -5.62
C TYR A 182 10.53 -22.82 -5.22
N THR A 183 9.86 -22.21 -6.18
CA THR A 183 8.61 -21.47 -5.94
C THR A 183 7.55 -21.99 -6.88
N ASP A 184 6.35 -22.25 -6.36
CA ASP A 184 5.17 -22.53 -7.16
C ASP A 184 4.02 -21.62 -6.72
N ALA A 185 3.18 -21.23 -7.67
CA ALA A 185 2.03 -20.37 -7.41
C ALA A 185 0.82 -20.90 -8.18
N SER A 186 -0.28 -21.09 -7.47
CA SER A 186 -1.53 -21.56 -8.05
C SER A 186 -2.63 -20.51 -7.91
N LYS A 187 -3.55 -20.51 -8.88
CA LYS A 187 -4.72 -19.64 -8.88
C LYS A 187 -5.96 -20.49 -9.18
N SER A 188 -6.94 -20.40 -8.30
CA SER A 188 -8.26 -21.00 -8.47
C SER A 188 -9.34 -19.92 -8.51
N LYS A 189 -10.61 -20.30 -8.69
CA LYS A 189 -11.74 -19.37 -8.55
C LYS A 189 -11.87 -18.82 -7.14
N ASN A 190 -11.38 -19.56 -6.13
CA ASN A 190 -11.57 -19.25 -4.71
C ASN A 190 -10.39 -18.48 -4.10
N GLY A 191 -9.27 -18.34 -4.83
CA GLY A 191 -8.11 -17.63 -4.32
C GLY A 191 -6.83 -17.95 -5.04
N VAL A 192 -5.73 -17.43 -4.50
CA VAL A 192 -4.36 -17.68 -4.93
C VAL A 192 -3.61 -18.31 -3.76
N GLY A 193 -2.75 -19.27 -4.06
CA GLY A 193 -1.85 -19.89 -3.08
C GLY A 193 -0.43 -19.88 -3.61
N PHE A 194 0.55 -19.80 -2.72
CA PHE A 194 1.96 -19.90 -3.09
C PHE A 194 2.73 -20.83 -2.17
N ALA A 195 3.71 -21.53 -2.74
CA ALA A 195 4.58 -22.43 -2.03
C ALA A 195 6.04 -22.07 -2.32
N VAL A 196 6.87 -22.09 -1.29
CA VAL A 196 8.32 -21.93 -1.39
C VAL A 196 8.99 -23.12 -0.72
N VAL A 197 9.85 -23.82 -1.46
CA VAL A 197 10.67 -24.92 -0.96
C VAL A 197 12.11 -24.46 -0.87
N HIS A 198 12.69 -24.59 0.32
CA HIS A 198 14.09 -24.29 0.61
C HIS A 198 14.63 -25.37 1.55
N ASN A 199 15.80 -25.95 1.26
CA ASN A 199 16.41 -27.01 2.08
C ASN A 199 15.44 -28.14 2.49
N GLN A 200 14.59 -28.59 1.55
CA GLN A 200 13.52 -29.60 1.78
C GLN A 200 12.40 -29.20 2.76
N THR A 201 12.46 -28.00 3.34
CA THR A 201 11.34 -27.40 4.07
C THR A 201 10.39 -26.68 3.12
N THR A 202 9.10 -26.95 3.26
CA THR A 202 8.05 -26.34 2.44
C THR A 202 7.30 -25.30 3.25
N HIS A 203 7.27 -24.06 2.77
CA HIS A 203 6.48 -22.96 3.32
C HIS A 203 5.29 -22.70 2.38
N GLN A 204 4.07 -22.80 2.90
CA GLN A 204 2.83 -22.57 2.14
C GLN A 204 2.03 -21.43 2.79
N LEU A 205 1.46 -20.57 1.96
CA LEU A 205 0.61 -19.44 2.35
C LEU A 205 -0.57 -19.27 1.39
#